data_AF-A0A8R7JYE6-F1
#
_entry.id   AF-A0A8R7JYE6-F1
#
_cell.length_a   1.000
_cell.length_b   1.000
_cell.length_c   1.000
_cell.angle_alpha   90.00
_cell.angle_beta   90.00
_cell.angle_gamma   90.00
#
_symmetry.space_group_name_H-M   'P 1'
#
loop_
_entity.id
_entity.type
_entity.pdbx_description
1 polymer ?
#
loop_
_entity_poly.entity_id
_entity_poly.type
_entity_poly.pdbx_seq_one_letter_code
_entity_poly.pdbx_strand_id
1 'polypeptide(L)'
;MANPKLLAVLVLLQVITLHIHGVASSTANKRVPKPSGGRCHISGFLYGKAGKCNKENGSDCCIPHHRYPQFRCSPPVSSKTVATLTLNSFARGGDGGGPSFCDDRYHKDSELVVALSTGWLASTAHVGATR
;
A
#
# COMPACT_ATOMS: atom_id res chain seq x y z
N MET A 1 -8.57 -3.85 57.98
CA MET A 1 -7.46 -4.65 57.43
C MET A 1 -7.90 -5.19 56.09
N ALA A 2 -7.37 -4.68 54.97
CA ALA A 2 -7.77 -5.13 53.64
C ALA A 2 -7.22 -6.54 53.38
N ASN A 3 -8.07 -7.46 52.89
CA ASN A 3 -7.67 -8.82 52.58
C ASN A 3 -6.66 -8.79 51.41
N PRO A 4 -5.42 -9.29 51.57
CA PRO A 4 -4.39 -9.22 50.54
C PRO A 4 -4.82 -9.94 49.24
N LYS A 5 -5.70 -10.95 49.34
CA LYS A 5 -6.28 -11.63 48.17
C LYS A 5 -7.24 -10.73 47.39
N LEU A 6 -8.00 -9.89 48.09
CA LEU A 6 -8.94 -8.94 47.47
C LEU A 6 -8.19 -7.80 46.78
N LEU A 7 -7.07 -7.35 47.36
CA LEU A 7 -6.19 -6.35 46.75
C LEU A 7 -5.56 -6.87 45.45
N ALA A 8 -5.08 -8.13 45.45
CA ALA A 8 -4.51 -8.75 44.26
C ALA A 8 -5.52 -8.91 43.11
N VAL A 9 -6.77 -9.27 43.44
CA VAL A 9 -7.85 -9.37 42.45
C VAL A 9 -8.19 -7.99 41.85
N LEU A 10 -8.26 -6.95 42.68
CA LEU A 10 -8.51 -5.58 42.20
C LEU A 10 -7.41 -5.07 41.29
N VAL A 11 -6.14 -5.32 41.62
CA VAL A 11 -4.98 -4.95 40.77
C VAL A 11 -5.00 -5.72 39.45
N LEU A 12 -5.33 -7.02 39.47
CA LEU A 12 -5.42 -7.83 38.27
C LEU A 12 -6.55 -7.37 37.34
N LEU A 13 -7.72 -7.02 37.89
CA LEU A 13 -8.82 -6.44 37.10
C LEU A 13 -8.44 -5.11 36.45
N GLN A 14 -7.72 -4.24 37.16
CA GLN A 14 -7.27 -2.96 36.61
C GLN A 14 -6.24 -3.14 35.47
N VAL A 15 -5.34 -4.13 35.58
CA VAL A 15 -4.36 -4.45 34.53
C VAL A 15 -5.06 -4.98 33.27
N ILE A 16 -6.08 -5.83 33.43
CA ILE A 16 -6.86 -6.38 32.30
C ILE A 16 -7.63 -5.27 31.57
N THR A 17 -8.21 -4.31 32.29
CA THR A 17 -8.90 -3.16 31.65
C THR A 17 -7.96 -2.21 30.90
N LEU A 18 -6.67 -2.18 31.26
CA LEU A 18 -5.68 -1.36 30.56
C LEU A 18 -5.27 -1.95 29.20
N HIS A 19 -5.51 -3.25 28.97
CA HIS A 19 -5.17 -3.95 27.73
C HIS A 19 -6.24 -3.84 26.63
N ILE A 20 -7.43 -3.31 26.93
CA ILE A 20 -8.55 -3.24 25.96
C ILE A 20 -8.65 -1.89 25.23
N HIS A 21 -7.92 -0.85 25.66
CA HIS A 21 -8.01 0.49 25.05
C HIS A 21 -7.00 0.76 23.91
N GLY A 22 -6.40 -0.28 23.35
CA GLY A 22 -5.23 -0.18 22.46
C GLY A 22 -5.43 -0.55 21.00
N VAL A 23 -6.62 -0.42 20.39
CA VAL A 23 -6.74 -0.52 18.91
C VAL A 23 -7.75 0.52 18.42
N ALA A 24 -7.29 1.75 18.24
CA ALA A 24 -7.96 2.67 17.34
C ALA A 24 -7.81 2.11 15.92
N SER A 25 -8.87 1.50 15.39
CA SER A 25 -8.96 1.15 13.97
C SER A 25 -8.86 2.45 13.17
N SER A 26 -7.66 2.72 12.69
CA SER A 26 -7.41 3.74 11.67
C SER A 26 -8.03 3.20 10.38
N THR A 27 -9.32 3.44 10.17
CA THR A 27 -9.87 3.39 8.82
C THR A 27 -9.23 4.54 8.06
N ALA A 28 -8.04 4.26 7.50
CA ALA A 28 -7.41 5.11 6.52
C ALA A 28 -8.40 5.19 5.37
N ASN A 29 -9.22 6.24 5.40
CA ASN A 29 -10.15 6.59 4.36
C ASN A 29 -9.29 6.89 3.13
N LYS A 30 -9.02 5.85 2.33
CA LYS A 30 -8.24 5.88 1.10
C LYS A 30 -9.01 6.74 0.11
N ARG A 31 -8.94 8.07 0.29
CA ARG A 31 -9.45 9.04 -0.67
C ARG A 31 -8.55 8.95 -1.89
N VAL A 32 -8.95 8.13 -2.84
CA VAL A 32 -8.36 8.11 -4.16
C VAL A 32 -8.80 9.41 -4.84
N PRO A 33 -7.88 10.34 -5.17
CA PRO A 33 -8.25 11.58 -5.84
C PRO A 33 -8.88 11.29 -7.20
N LYS A 34 -10.04 11.89 -7.47
CA LYS A 34 -10.77 11.70 -8.72
C LYS A 34 -9.94 12.24 -9.91
N PRO A 35 -9.82 11.51 -11.04
CA PRO A 35 -9.05 12.00 -12.19
C PRO A 35 -9.76 13.20 -12.82
N SER A 36 -9.07 14.34 -12.88
CA SER A 36 -9.50 15.52 -13.64
C SER A 36 -9.33 15.25 -15.14
N GLY A 37 -10.38 15.44 -15.94
CA GLY A 37 -10.47 15.15 -17.39
C GLY A 37 -9.58 16.00 -18.32
N GLY A 38 -8.35 16.34 -17.91
CA GLY A 38 -7.30 16.94 -18.74
C GLY A 38 -6.17 15.96 -19.05
N ARG A 39 -5.18 16.39 -19.84
CA ARG A 39 -3.94 15.62 -20.07
C ARG A 39 -3.29 15.30 -18.71
N CYS A 40 -2.71 14.10 -18.59
CA CYS A 40 -2.02 13.72 -17.36
C CYS A 40 -0.71 14.51 -17.23
N HIS A 41 -0.56 15.24 -16.12
CA HIS A 41 0.60 16.07 -15.82
C HIS A 41 1.28 15.63 -14.52
N ILE A 42 2.54 16.05 -14.35
CA ILE A 42 3.30 15.82 -13.12
C ILE A 42 2.57 16.51 -11.96
N SER A 43 2.25 15.73 -10.93
CA SER A 43 1.54 16.19 -9.73
C SER A 43 2.45 16.66 -8.61
N GLY A 44 3.75 16.34 -8.69
CA GLY A 44 4.74 16.68 -7.68
C GLY A 44 6.07 15.99 -7.95
N PHE A 45 7.02 16.10 -7.02
CA PHE A 45 8.33 15.47 -7.13
C PHE A 45 8.76 14.84 -5.81
N LEU A 46 9.57 13.79 -5.89
CA LEU A 46 10.27 13.18 -4.76
C LEU A 46 11.77 13.29 -4.99
N TYR A 47 12.53 13.37 -3.90
CA TYR A 47 13.98 13.32 -3.95
C TYR A 47 14.44 11.98 -3.43
N GLY A 48 15.27 11.29 -4.23
CA GLY A 48 15.80 9.98 -3.89
C GLY A 48 16.62 10.02 -2.59
N LYS A 49 16.52 8.96 -1.81
CA LYS A 49 17.27 8.78 -0.56
C LYS A 49 18.15 7.54 -0.67
N ALA A 50 19.32 7.61 -0.06
CA ALA A 50 20.16 6.43 0.13
C ALA A 50 19.46 5.45 1.10
N GLY A 51 19.57 4.14 0.85
CA GLY A 51 18.96 3.12 1.70
C GLY A 51 19.29 1.69 1.29
N LYS A 52 18.85 0.73 2.10
CA LYS A 52 18.90 -0.72 1.80
C LYS A 52 17.77 -1.07 0.83
N CYS A 53 17.99 -0.77 -0.43
CA CYS A 53 17.05 -1.03 -1.51
C CYS A 53 17.15 -2.49 -2.00
N ASN A 54 16.01 -3.14 -2.28
CA ASN A 54 15.96 -4.45 -2.94
C ASN A 54 16.14 -4.28 -4.45
N LYS A 55 16.99 -5.10 -5.07
CA LYS A 55 17.30 -5.10 -6.51
C LYS A 55 16.80 -6.34 -7.25
N GLU A 56 16.06 -7.22 -6.57
CA GLU A 56 15.42 -8.37 -7.19
C GLU A 56 14.49 -7.94 -8.34
N ASN A 57 14.28 -8.85 -9.30
CA ASN A 57 13.51 -8.65 -10.53
C ASN A 57 13.87 -7.39 -11.35
N GLY A 58 15.12 -6.93 -11.25
CA GLY A 58 15.58 -5.75 -11.99
C GLY A 58 15.08 -4.43 -11.41
N SER A 59 14.73 -4.41 -10.12
CA SER A 59 14.31 -3.19 -9.42
C SER A 59 15.46 -2.18 -9.32
N ASP A 60 15.21 -0.97 -9.82
CA ASP A 60 16.14 0.15 -9.73
C ASP A 60 16.03 0.87 -8.38
N CYS A 61 17.19 1.19 -7.80
CA CYS A 61 17.25 1.97 -6.57
C CYS A 61 17.23 3.46 -6.85
N CYS A 62 16.53 4.21 -6.01
CA CYS A 62 16.56 5.67 -6.08
C CYS A 62 18.00 6.19 -5.91
N ILE A 63 18.41 7.07 -6.82
CA ILE A 63 19.68 7.77 -6.77
C ILE A 63 19.54 8.91 -5.73
N PRO A 64 20.45 9.00 -4.74
CA PRO A 64 20.41 10.06 -3.74
C PRO A 64 20.32 11.45 -4.37
N HIS A 65 19.43 12.29 -3.84
CA HIS A 65 19.15 13.66 -4.30
C HIS A 65 18.60 13.79 -5.73
N HIS A 66 18.43 12.70 -6.48
CA HIS A 66 17.81 12.75 -7.80
C HIS A 66 16.31 13.06 -7.68
N ARG A 67 15.80 13.87 -8.60
CA ARG A 67 14.43 14.38 -8.59
C ARG A 67 13.52 13.51 -9.46
N TYR A 68 12.64 12.74 -8.84
CA TYR A 68 11.70 11.82 -9.49
C TYR A 68 10.29 12.43 -9.60
N PRO A 69 9.64 12.43 -10.79
CA PRO A 69 8.29 12.96 -10.95
C PRO A 69 7.24 12.04 -10.33
N GLN A 70 6.21 12.63 -9.71
CA GLN A 70 5.05 11.91 -9.19
C GLN A 70 3.84 12.14 -10.08
N PHE A 71 3.09 11.07 -10.35
CA PHE A 71 1.84 11.13 -11.12
C PHE A 71 0.68 10.57 -10.28
N ARG A 72 -0.38 11.37 -10.14
CA ARG A 72 -1.68 10.92 -9.59
C ARG A 72 -2.67 10.52 -10.69
N CYS A 73 -2.25 10.62 -11.94
CA CYS A 73 -3.02 10.30 -13.13
C CYS A 73 -2.25 9.28 -13.99
N SER A 74 -2.91 8.79 -15.02
CA SER A 74 -2.31 7.93 -16.05
C SER A 74 -2.88 8.33 -17.41
N PRO A 75 -2.26 7.91 -18.53
CA PRO A 75 -2.80 8.18 -19.86
C PRO A 75 -4.25 7.68 -20.02
N PRO A 76 -5.03 8.23 -20.97
CA PRO A 76 -6.40 7.81 -21.20
C PRO A 76 -6.52 6.31 -21.46
N VAL A 77 -7.56 5.69 -20.91
CA VAL A 77 -7.89 4.28 -21.17
C VAL A 77 -8.70 4.20 -22.47
N SER A 78 -8.27 3.32 -23.38
CA SER A 78 -8.97 2.98 -24.62
C SER A 78 -9.04 1.46 -24.80
N SER A 79 -9.73 1.00 -25.86
CA SER A 79 -9.75 -0.43 -26.23
C SER A 79 -8.37 -1.02 -26.50
N LYS A 80 -7.38 -0.17 -26.81
CA LYS A 80 -5.98 -0.53 -27.00
C LYS A 80 -5.08 0.45 -26.24
N THR A 81 -5.17 0.39 -24.92
CA THR A 81 -4.32 1.21 -24.03
C THR A 81 -2.88 0.73 -24.14
N VAL A 82 -1.96 1.63 -24.51
CA VAL A 82 -0.53 1.33 -24.56
C VAL A 82 0.04 1.46 -23.15
N ALA A 83 0.81 0.46 -22.72
CA ALA A 83 1.43 0.40 -21.41
C ALA A 83 2.79 -0.29 -21.49
N THR A 84 3.65 -0.02 -20.52
CA THR A 84 4.88 -0.79 -20.28
C THR A 84 4.58 -1.87 -19.26
N LEU A 85 4.83 -3.13 -19.63
CA LEU A 85 4.75 -4.26 -18.70
C LEU A 85 6.08 -4.40 -17.95
N THR A 86 6.00 -4.47 -16.62
CA THR A 86 7.14 -4.75 -15.74
C THR A 86 6.90 -6.05 -14.97
N LEU A 87 7.97 -6.69 -14.52
CA LEU A 87 7.90 -7.90 -13.69
C LEU A 87 7.96 -7.53 -12.22
N ASN A 88 7.14 -8.18 -11.39
CA ASN A 88 7.10 -7.99 -9.94
C ASN A 88 6.61 -9.30 -9.28
N SER A 89 7.21 -9.70 -8.18
CA SER A 89 6.70 -10.75 -7.30
C SER A 89 5.74 -10.14 -6.27
N PHE A 90 4.52 -10.67 -6.22
CA PHE A 90 3.51 -10.31 -5.21
C PHE A 90 3.54 -11.26 -4.00
N ALA A 91 4.51 -12.18 -3.96
CA ALA A 91 4.68 -13.14 -2.89
C ALA A 91 5.23 -12.48 -1.63
N ARG A 92 4.97 -13.12 -0.48
CA ARG A 92 5.54 -12.68 0.79
C ARG A 92 7.05 -12.80 0.76
N GLY A 93 7.75 -11.70 1.07
CA GLY A 93 9.20 -11.65 1.07
C GLY A 93 9.83 -11.41 -0.31
N GLY A 94 9.02 -11.25 -1.37
CA GLY A 94 9.50 -10.78 -2.66
C GLY A 94 9.67 -9.26 -2.72
N ASP A 95 9.92 -8.76 -3.93
CA ASP A 95 10.18 -7.35 -4.23
C ASP A 95 8.95 -6.44 -4.20
N GLY A 96 7.74 -6.98 -4.31
CA GLY A 96 6.49 -6.23 -4.18
C GLY A 96 6.25 -5.60 -2.80
N GLY A 97 7.02 -6.00 -1.79
CA GLY A 97 7.00 -5.41 -0.46
C GLY A 97 5.78 -5.82 0.38
N GLY A 98 4.76 -4.98 0.39
CA GLY A 98 3.54 -5.16 1.21
C GLY A 98 2.46 -6.01 0.54
N PRO A 99 1.38 -6.36 1.26
CA PRO A 99 0.21 -6.99 0.66
C PRO A 99 -0.45 -6.10 -0.41
N SER A 100 -1.13 -6.74 -1.37
CA SER A 100 -1.84 -6.09 -2.47
C SER A 100 -2.92 -5.14 -1.97
N PHE A 101 -3.01 -3.96 -2.60
CA PHE A 101 -3.97 -2.91 -2.22
C PHE A 101 -5.44 -3.37 -2.25
N CYS A 102 -5.77 -4.26 -3.19
CA CYS A 102 -7.15 -4.63 -3.51
C CYS A 102 -7.81 -5.53 -2.46
N ASP A 103 -7.05 -6.44 -1.86
CA ASP A 103 -7.55 -7.50 -1.00
C ASP A 103 -6.71 -7.72 0.26
N ASP A 104 -5.67 -6.92 0.47
CA ASP A 104 -4.75 -6.96 1.62
C ASP A 104 -4.04 -8.31 1.78
N ARG A 105 -3.73 -8.99 0.67
CA ARG A 105 -3.05 -10.29 0.66
C ARG A 105 -1.80 -10.31 -0.22
N TYR A 106 -0.94 -11.28 0.06
CA TYR A 106 0.14 -11.67 -0.85
C TYR A 106 -0.39 -12.70 -1.85
N HIS A 107 0.13 -12.68 -3.08
CA HIS A 107 -0.22 -13.63 -4.14
C HIS A 107 1.01 -14.42 -4.54
N LYS A 108 0.85 -15.71 -4.86
CA LYS A 108 1.98 -16.51 -5.38
C LYS A 108 2.37 -16.02 -6.77
N ASP A 109 3.64 -16.17 -7.13
CA ASP A 109 4.13 -15.78 -8.48
C ASP A 109 3.50 -16.59 -9.62
N SER A 110 2.87 -17.72 -9.29
CA SER A 110 2.07 -18.52 -10.24
C SER A 110 0.67 -17.93 -10.52
N GLU A 111 0.19 -16.97 -9.73
CA GLU A 111 -1.10 -16.33 -9.92
C GLU A 111 -1.00 -15.21 -10.96
N LEU A 112 -1.99 -15.13 -11.87
CA LEU A 112 -2.04 -14.09 -12.90
C LEU A 112 -2.65 -12.81 -12.33
N VAL A 113 -1.83 -12.03 -11.62
CA VAL A 113 -2.21 -10.75 -11.02
C VAL A 113 -1.34 -9.61 -11.55
N VAL A 114 -1.89 -8.39 -11.56
CA VAL A 114 -1.19 -7.18 -12.02
C VAL A 114 -1.42 -6.01 -11.07
N ALA A 115 -0.44 -5.11 -10.99
CA ALA A 115 -0.60 -3.79 -10.43
C ALA A 115 -0.76 -2.77 -11.55
N LEU A 116 -1.56 -1.73 -11.31
CA LEU A 116 -1.76 -0.63 -12.25
C LEU A 116 -1.21 0.67 -11.67
N SER A 117 -0.68 1.54 -12.55
CA SER A 117 -0.35 2.92 -12.19
C SER A 117 -1.55 3.63 -11.56
N THR A 118 -1.27 4.54 -10.62
CA THR A 118 -2.26 5.18 -9.74
C THR A 118 -3.50 5.70 -10.46
N GLY A 119 -3.36 6.36 -11.61
CA GLY A 119 -4.49 6.91 -12.34
C GLY A 119 -5.41 5.86 -12.96
N TRP A 120 -4.85 4.76 -13.45
CA TRP A 120 -5.64 3.63 -13.96
C TRP A 120 -6.34 2.90 -12.81
N LEU A 121 -5.64 2.64 -11.71
CA LEU A 121 -6.24 2.04 -10.51
C LEU A 121 -7.41 2.87 -9.96
N ALA A 122 -7.28 4.20 -9.98
CA ALA A 122 -8.34 5.11 -9.57
C ALA A 122 -9.56 5.12 -10.52
N SER A 123 -9.34 4.79 -11.79
CA SER A 123 -10.37 4.82 -12.83
C SER A 123 -11.11 3.49 -12.96
N THR A 124 -10.52 2.40 -12.46
CA THR A 124 -11.20 1.10 -12.38
C THR A 124 -12.23 1.15 -11.25
N ALA A 125 -13.51 1.17 -11.61
CA ALA A 125 -14.64 1.11 -10.67
C ALA A 125 -14.70 -0.21 -9.85
N HIS A 126 -13.88 -1.21 -10.20
CA HIS A 126 -13.83 -2.52 -9.54
C HIS A 126 -12.40 -2.91 -9.19
N VAL A 127 -12.02 -2.57 -7.96
CA VAL A 127 -10.81 -3.06 -7.31
C VAL A 127 -10.98 -4.58 -7.10
N GLY A 128 -10.22 -5.40 -7.84
CA GLY A 128 -10.27 -6.87 -7.72
C GLY A 128 -11.05 -7.63 -8.82
N ALA A 129 -11.46 -6.99 -9.91
CA ALA A 129 -12.11 -7.69 -11.02
C ALA A 129 -11.10 -8.22 -12.04
N THR A 130 -11.03 -9.55 -12.19
CA THR A 130 -10.64 -10.20 -13.45
C THR A 130 -11.80 -10.03 -14.45
N ARG A 131 -11.48 -9.80 -15.73
CA ARG A 131 -12.46 -10.04 -16.79
C ARG A 131 -12.74 -11.53 -16.91
#